data_AF-A0A8T4EY23-F1
#
_entry.id   AF-A0A8T4EY23-F1
#
_cell.length_a   1.000
_cell.length_b   1.000
_cell.length_c   1.000
_cell.angle_alpha   90.00
_cell.angle_beta   90.00
_cell.angle_gamma   90.00
#
_symmetry.space_group_name_H-M   'P 1'
#
loop_
_entity.id
_entity.type
_entity.pdbx_description
1 polymer ?
#
loop_
_entity_poly.entity_id
_entity_poly.type
_entity_poly.pdbx_seq_one_letter_code
_entity_poly.pdbx_strand_id
1 'polypeptide(L)'
;MTIAVSIIEGMAAPVVELHVPLHPTPGRAETDYPFPWIDEIEVFLFELEQEGEVAIFDDGEEFEGAYVFFLTGADETGLLAVASRASCLDGVPMGAFAMVTDDEAAEFGRGRRVDLPLP
;
A
#
# COMPACT_ATOMS: atom_id res chain seq x y z
N MET A 1 38.38 -1.07 -18.03
CA MET A 1 37.25 -1.83 -17.43
C MET A 1 36.47 -0.82 -16.62
N THR A 2 35.46 -0.22 -17.24
CA THR A 2 34.70 0.89 -16.66
C THR A 2 33.65 0.29 -15.73
N ILE A 3 33.80 0.51 -14.43
CA ILE A 3 32.68 0.33 -13.50
C ILE A 3 31.86 1.61 -13.63
N ALA A 4 30.73 1.52 -14.32
CA ALA A 4 29.72 2.55 -14.26
C ALA A 4 29.16 2.54 -12.83
N VAL A 5 29.56 3.52 -12.02
CA VAL A 5 28.75 3.94 -10.88
C VAL A 5 27.55 4.64 -11.49
N SER A 6 26.48 3.88 -11.72
CA SER A 6 25.19 4.44 -12.12
C SER A 6 24.64 5.26 -10.95
N ILE A 7 24.83 6.57 -11.01
CA ILE A 7 23.87 7.62 -10.62
C ILE A 7 22.63 7.09 -9.88
N ILE A 8 22.66 7.12 -8.55
CA ILE A 8 21.46 7.08 -7.69
C ILE A 8 21.57 8.21 -6.65
N GLU A 9 21.82 9.42 -7.12
CA GLU A 9 21.59 10.63 -6.33
C GLU A 9 20.69 11.53 -7.20
N GLY A 10 19.40 11.61 -6.87
CA GLY A 10 18.46 12.57 -7.45
C GLY A 10 17.22 12.03 -8.19
N MET A 11 16.79 10.78 -7.98
CA MET A 11 15.48 10.31 -8.45
C MET A 11 14.62 9.92 -7.25
N ALA A 12 13.49 10.61 -7.07
CA ALA A 12 12.50 10.27 -6.06
C ALA A 12 12.07 8.80 -6.24
N ALA A 13 12.00 8.06 -5.13
CA ALA A 13 11.61 6.66 -5.12
C ALA A 13 10.08 6.56 -5.23
N PRO A 14 9.54 5.63 -6.03
CA PRO A 14 8.09 5.48 -6.14
C PRO A 14 7.51 5.02 -4.80
N VAL A 15 6.37 5.61 -4.46
CA VAL A 15 5.55 5.22 -3.31
C VAL A 15 4.14 4.94 -3.80
N VAL A 16 3.56 3.84 -3.35
CA VAL A 16 2.14 3.51 -3.57
C VAL A 16 1.42 3.58 -2.25
N GLU A 17 0.45 4.49 -2.17
CA GLU A 17 -0.52 4.54 -1.08
C GLU A 17 -1.67 3.61 -1.44
N LEU A 18 -1.88 2.53 -0.70
CA LEU A 18 -3.06 1.65 -0.83
C LEU A 18 -4.16 2.17 0.09
N HIS A 19 -5.22 2.73 -0.49
CA HIS A 19 -6.39 3.23 0.23
C HIS A 19 -7.47 2.15 0.25
N VAL A 20 -7.82 1.66 1.44
CA VAL A 20 -8.89 0.67 1.65
C VAL A 20 -10.04 1.31 2.43
N PRO A 21 -11.29 1.32 1.91
CA PRO A 21 -12.42 1.94 2.61
C PRO A 21 -12.64 1.35 4.00
N LEU A 22 -12.88 2.20 5.00
CA LEU A 22 -13.19 1.80 6.38
C LEU A 22 -14.61 1.25 6.50
N HIS A 23 -14.84 0.06 5.95
CA HIS A 23 -16.07 -0.69 6.14
C HIS A 23 -15.91 -1.72 7.27
N PRO A 24 -16.75 -1.65 8.32
CA PRO A 24 -16.75 -2.67 9.36
C PRO A 24 -17.04 -4.06 8.78
N THR A 25 -16.29 -5.07 9.21
CA THR A 25 -16.55 -6.44 8.80
C THR A 25 -17.94 -6.90 9.29
N PRO A 26 -18.84 -7.34 8.39
CA PRO A 26 -20.20 -7.75 8.77
C PRO A 26 -20.23 -8.92 9.76
N GLY A 27 -21.21 -8.91 10.65
CA GLY A 27 -21.48 -10.05 11.55
C GLY A 27 -20.56 -10.17 12.76
N ARG A 28 -19.68 -9.20 13.01
CA ARG A 28 -18.88 -9.13 14.24
C ARG A 28 -19.71 -8.64 15.44
N ALA A 29 -19.30 -9.01 16.65
CA ALA A 29 -19.94 -8.50 17.86
C ALA A 29 -19.59 -7.01 18.07
N GLU A 30 -20.45 -6.27 18.76
CA GLU A 30 -20.25 -4.82 19.02
C GLU A 30 -18.98 -4.53 19.84
N THR A 31 -18.48 -5.51 20.58
CA THR A 31 -17.26 -5.41 21.39
C THR A 31 -16.00 -5.81 20.63
N ASP A 32 -16.14 -6.41 19.44
CA ASP A 32 -15.00 -6.83 18.64
C ASP A 32 -14.42 -5.63 17.90
N TYR A 33 -13.11 -5.66 17.63
CA TYR A 33 -12.49 -4.70 16.72
C TYR A 33 -13.16 -4.82 15.33
N PRO A 34 -13.68 -3.71 14.75
CA PRO A 34 -14.50 -3.76 13.54
C PRO A 34 -13.72 -3.91 12.23
N PHE A 35 -12.40 -3.68 12.23
CA PHE A 35 -11.56 -3.66 11.03
C PHE A 35 -10.42 -4.70 11.06
N PRO A 36 -10.71 -5.98 11.33
CA PRO A 36 -9.67 -7.02 11.42
C PRO A 36 -8.85 -7.19 10.13
N TRP A 37 -9.38 -6.74 9.00
CA TRP A 37 -8.68 -6.78 7.71
C TRP A 37 -7.45 -5.86 7.66
N ILE A 38 -7.34 -4.88 8.57
CA ILE A 38 -6.13 -4.04 8.68
C ILE A 38 -4.95 -4.93 9.07
N ASP A 39 -5.08 -5.68 10.16
CA ASP A 39 -4.05 -6.62 10.65
C ASP A 39 -3.68 -7.66 9.57
N GLU A 40 -4.66 -8.17 8.80
CA GLU A 40 -4.41 -9.14 7.73
C GLU A 40 -3.55 -8.54 6.59
N ILE A 41 -3.80 -7.28 6.21
CA ILE A 41 -2.97 -6.59 5.22
C ILE A 41 -1.58 -6.31 5.82
N GLU A 42 -1.49 -5.85 7.07
CA GLU A 42 -0.20 -5.59 7.72
C GLU A 42 0.68 -6.84 7.77
N VAL A 43 0.11 -7.99 8.16
CA VAL A 43 0.82 -9.27 8.19
C VAL A 43 1.28 -9.64 6.77
N PHE A 44 0.41 -9.55 5.77
CA PHE A 44 0.76 -9.83 4.39
C PHE A 44 1.90 -8.94 3.87
N LEU A 45 1.86 -7.64 4.15
CA LEU A 45 2.89 -6.69 3.71
C LEU A 45 4.21 -6.91 4.44
N PHE A 46 4.16 -7.22 5.73
CA PHE A 46 5.34 -7.55 6.52
C PHE A 46 6.04 -8.81 5.98
N GLU A 47 5.28 -9.85 5.62
CA GLU A 47 5.87 -11.05 4.99
C GLU A 47 6.60 -10.71 3.68
N LEU A 48 6.00 -9.89 2.82
CA LEU A 48 6.63 -9.46 1.56
C LEU A 48 7.86 -8.57 1.77
N GLU A 49 7.86 -7.73 2.82
CA GLU A 49 9.03 -6.94 3.21
C GLU A 49 10.19 -7.82 3.64
N GLN A 50 9.90 -8.87 4.43
CA GLN A 50 10.91 -9.83 4.88
C GLN A 50 11.48 -10.65 3.72
N GLU A 51 10.71 -10.84 2.64
CA GLU A 51 11.14 -11.47 1.39
C GLU A 51 11.86 -10.50 0.44
N GLY A 52 11.79 -9.20 0.71
CA GLY A 52 12.39 -8.13 -0.09
C GLY A 52 11.63 -7.82 -1.39
N GLU A 53 10.35 -8.20 -1.49
CA GLU A 53 9.51 -7.86 -2.65
C GLU A 53 9.11 -6.38 -2.66
N VAL A 54 8.85 -5.82 -1.48
CA VAL A 54 8.51 -4.41 -1.23
C VAL A 54 9.09 -3.96 0.10
N ALA A 55 8.92 -2.70 0.48
CA ALA A 55 9.18 -2.18 1.81
C ALA A 55 7.98 -1.35 2.28
N ILE A 56 7.75 -1.32 3.58
CA ILE A 56 6.75 -0.43 4.20
C ILE A 56 7.41 0.95 4.33
N PHE A 57 6.84 1.94 3.66
CA PHE A 57 7.41 3.28 3.60
C PHE A 57 7.13 4.10 4.87
N ASP A 58 5.92 3.99 5.42
CA ASP A 58 5.47 4.69 6.63
C ASP A 58 4.40 3.86 7.36
N ASP A 59 4.11 4.23 8.60
CA ASP A 59 3.05 3.62 9.41
C ASP A 59 1.68 3.83 8.74
N GLY A 60 0.80 2.83 8.81
CA GLY A 60 -0.55 2.95 8.27
C GLY A 60 -1.42 3.92 9.06
N GLU A 61 -2.27 4.69 8.38
CA GLU A 61 -3.14 5.68 9.02
C GLU A 61 -4.51 5.85 8.36
N GLU A 62 -5.47 6.40 9.11
CA GLU A 62 -6.80 6.74 8.59
C GLU A 62 -6.77 8.07 7.83
N PHE A 63 -7.25 8.05 6.59
CA PHE A 63 -7.35 9.25 5.74
C PHE A 63 -8.64 9.22 4.91
N GLU A 64 -9.44 10.29 4.99
CA GLU A 64 -10.67 10.48 4.19
C GLU A 64 -11.66 9.29 4.18
N GLY A 65 -11.74 8.53 5.27
CA GLY A 65 -12.63 7.36 5.38
C GLY A 65 -12.06 6.07 4.79
N ALA A 66 -10.77 6.06 4.49
CA ALA A 66 -9.97 4.88 4.19
C ALA A 66 -8.90 4.66 5.28
N TYR A 67 -8.38 3.44 5.36
CA TYR A 67 -7.09 3.16 5.97
C TYR A 67 -6.05 3.08 4.85
N VAL A 68 -4.90 3.71 5.04
CA VAL A 68 -3.87 3.89 4.01
C VAL A 68 -2.61 3.13 4.41
N PHE A 69 -2.10 2.31 3.50
CA PHE A 69 -0.81 1.62 3.63
C PHE A 69 0.19 2.19 2.63
N PHE A 70 1.47 2.29 2.99
CA PHE A 70 2.48 2.92 2.14
C PHE A 70 3.54 1.90 1.70
N LEU A 71 3.65 1.67 0.40
CA LEU A 71 4.57 0.70 -0.19
C LEU A 71 5.66 1.39 -1.00
N THR A 72 6.91 0.95 -0.84
CA THR A 72 8.05 1.37 -1.67
C THR A 72 9.01 0.19 -1.92
N GLY A 73 10.22 0.45 -2.42
CA GLY A 73 11.28 -0.57 -2.57
C GLY A 73 11.20 -1.42 -3.84
N ALA A 74 10.16 -1.23 -4.65
CA ALA A 74 10.01 -1.82 -5.98
C ALA A 74 9.69 -0.75 -7.03
N ASP A 75 9.66 -1.12 -8.30
CA ASP A 75 9.11 -0.23 -9.33
C ASP A 75 7.59 -0.10 -9.20
N GLU A 76 7.00 0.93 -9.84
CA GLU A 76 5.57 1.21 -9.78
C GLU A 76 4.71 -0.03 -10.11
N THR A 77 5.14 -0.84 -11.07
CA THR A 77 4.37 -2.02 -11.50
C THR A 77 4.37 -3.09 -10.41
N GLY A 78 5.51 -3.34 -9.78
CA GLY A 78 5.62 -4.24 -8.63
C GLY A 78 4.79 -3.77 -7.44
N LEU A 79 4.88 -2.48 -7.10
CA LEU A 79 4.11 -1.89 -6.00
C LEU A 79 2.60 -2.00 -6.23
N LEU A 80 2.13 -1.67 -7.44
CA LEU A 80 0.71 -1.78 -7.79
C LEU A 80 0.23 -3.24 -7.81
N ALA A 81 1.07 -4.19 -8.21
CA ALA A 81 0.74 -5.61 -8.16
C ALA A 81 0.56 -6.10 -6.72
N VAL A 82 1.42 -5.67 -5.80
CA VAL A 82 1.29 -5.98 -4.36
C VAL A 82 0.05 -5.32 -3.77
N ALA A 83 -0.18 -4.03 -4.03
CA ALA A 83 -1.38 -3.32 -3.60
C ALA A 83 -2.66 -4.01 -4.10
N SER A 84 -2.66 -4.47 -5.36
CA SER A 84 -3.77 -5.23 -5.93
C SER A 84 -3.99 -6.57 -5.21
N ARG A 85 -2.92 -7.30 -4.87
CA ARG A 85 -3.01 -8.57 -4.11
C ARG A 85 -3.57 -8.33 -2.70
N ALA A 86 -3.06 -7.32 -2.00
CA ALA A 86 -3.54 -6.93 -0.68
C ALA A 86 -5.05 -6.57 -0.70
N SER A 87 -5.49 -5.83 -1.72
CA SER A 87 -6.91 -5.46 -1.89
C SER A 87 -7.86 -6.64 -2.11
N CYS A 88 -7.31 -7.81 -2.43
CA CYS A 88 -8.06 -9.06 -2.68
C CYS A 88 -7.99 -10.05 -1.53
N LEU A 89 -7.34 -9.72 -0.40
CA LEU A 89 -7.31 -10.62 0.76
C LEU A 89 -8.73 -10.82 1.32
N ASP A 90 -8.95 -11.99 1.91
CA ASP A 90 -10.25 -12.35 2.46
C ASP A 90 -10.67 -11.34 3.55
N GLY A 91 -11.88 -10.79 3.42
CA GLY A 91 -12.43 -9.81 4.36
C GLY A 91 -12.03 -8.36 4.10
N VAL A 92 -11.13 -8.09 3.14
CA VAL A 92 -10.79 -6.72 2.72
C VAL A 92 -11.98 -6.10 1.97
N PRO A 93 -12.41 -4.87 2.33
CA PRO A 93 -13.50 -4.18 1.67
C PRO A 93 -13.25 -3.90 0.18
N MET A 94 -14.30 -4.08 -0.64
CA MET A 94 -14.29 -3.60 -2.03
C MET A 94 -14.19 -2.07 -2.09
N GLY A 95 -13.66 -1.57 -3.21
CA GLY A 95 -13.52 -0.13 -3.46
C GLY A 95 -12.13 0.42 -3.14
N ALA A 96 -11.16 -0.45 -2.89
CA ALA A 96 -9.77 -0.07 -2.71
C ALA A 96 -9.20 0.58 -3.99
N PHE A 97 -8.26 1.49 -3.79
CA PHE A 97 -7.52 2.13 -4.88
C PHE A 97 -6.11 2.45 -4.42
N ALA A 98 -5.21 2.59 -5.37
CA ALA A 98 -3.86 3.07 -5.13
C ALA A 98 -3.73 4.55 -5.53
N MET A 99 -2.91 5.29 -4.80
CA MET A 99 -2.33 6.56 -5.24
C MET A 99 -0.86 6.34 -5.50
N VAL A 100 -0.42 6.58 -6.73
CA VAL A 100 0.99 6.50 -7.12
C VAL A 100 1.63 7.86 -6.94
N THR A 101 2.64 7.92 -6.09
CA THR A 101 3.39 9.12 -5.73
C THR A 101 4.89 8.79 -5.62
N ASP A 102 5.65 9.66 -4.97
CA ASP A 102 7.06 9.44 -4.63
C ASP A 102 7.36 9.81 -3.17
N ASP A 103 8.57 9.49 -2.72
CA ASP A 103 9.07 9.72 -1.36
C ASP A 103 9.34 11.20 -1.02
N GLU A 104 9.21 12.11 -1.99
CA GLU A 104 9.31 13.56 -1.80
C GLU A 104 7.94 14.24 -1.68
N ALA A 105 6.86 13.48 -1.83
CA ALA A 105 5.50 14.01 -1.77
C ALA A 105 5.17 14.62 -0.40
N ALA A 106 4.72 15.88 -0.42
CA ALA A 106 4.48 16.65 0.80
C ALA A 106 3.16 16.32 1.52
N GLU A 107 2.21 15.67 0.83
CA GLU A 107 0.86 15.36 1.35
C GLU A 107 0.34 14.06 0.72
N PHE A 108 -0.42 13.28 1.50
CA PHE A 108 -1.14 12.09 1.03
C PHE A 108 -2.17 12.40 -0.04
N GLY A 109 -2.47 11.43 -0.89
CA GLY A 109 -3.56 11.52 -1.87
C GLY A 109 -3.31 12.51 -3.02
N ARG A 110 -2.08 12.99 -3.19
CA ARG A 110 -1.70 13.90 -4.30
C ARG A 110 -1.26 13.17 -5.57
N GLY A 111 -1.07 11.85 -5.47
CA GLY A 111 -0.61 10.99 -6.54
C GLY A 111 -1.62 10.75 -7.67
N ARG A 112 -1.22 9.94 -8.66
CA ARG A 112 -2.12 9.42 -9.69
C ARG A 112 -2.94 8.26 -9.12
N ARG A 113 -4.26 8.40 -9.16
CA ARG A 113 -5.19 7.33 -8.76
C ARG A 113 -5.16 6.14 -9.74
N VAL A 114 -5.20 4.93 -9.18
CA VAL A 114 -5.36 3.65 -9.89
C VAL A 114 -6.41 2.82 -9.15
N ASP A 115 -7.48 2.40 -9.82
CA ASP A 115 -8.48 1.54 -9.19
C ASP A 115 -7.95 0.10 -9.06
N LEU A 116 -8.29 -0.55 -7.94
CA LEU A 116 -7.87 -1.90 -7.61
C LEU A 116 -9.11 -2.84 -7.46
N PRO A 117 -8.94 -4.15 -7.68
CA PRO A 117 -7.72 -4.80 -8.16
C PRO A 117 -7.42 -4.49 -9.62
N LEU A 118 -6.15 -4.66 -10.00
CA LEU A 118 -5.74 -4.68 -11.40
C LEU A 118 -6.28 -5.94 -12.10
N PRO A 119 -6.55 -5.87 -13.42
CA PRO A 119 -7.09 -6.98 -14.22
C PRO A 119 -6.11 -8.13 -14.43
#